data_AF-F8ALB7-F1
#
_entry.id   AF-F8ALB7-F1
#
_cell.length_a   1.000
_cell.length_b   1.000
_cell.length_c   1.000
_cell.angle_alpha   90.00
_cell.angle_beta   90.00
_cell.angle_gamma   90.00
#
_symmetry.space_group_name_H-M   'P 1'
#
loop_
_entity.id
_entity.type
_entity.pdbx_description
1 polymer ?
#
loop_
_entity_poly.entity_id
_entity_poly.type
_entity_poly.pdbx_seq_one_letter_code
_entity_poly.pdbx_strand_id
1 'polypeptide(L)'
;MDKWTLKYKTKCYNCGEVADQIIEIYPNQAFVKCSNCGATRYYILKKVWVDSDNIIEIEKNKKGKYDNWVLEKDVECYNCGKYAPQDILITDSGMYVRCRNCGFTRYYTFHMMDVGH
;
A
#
# COMPACT_ATOMS: atom_id res chain seq x y z
N MET A 1 13.90 11.96 4.49
CA MET A 1 12.52 11.56 4.82
C MET A 1 12.50 10.04 4.74
N ASP A 2 12.16 9.38 5.85
CA ASP A 2 12.37 7.94 5.96
C ASP A 2 11.24 7.14 5.30
N LYS A 3 11.60 6.00 4.72
CA LYS A 3 10.65 5.04 4.18
C LYS A 3 9.82 4.42 5.31
N TRP A 4 8.54 4.14 5.04
CA TRP A 4 7.74 3.32 5.95
C TRP A 4 7.92 1.86 5.58
N THR A 5 8.33 1.03 6.54
CA THR A 5 8.43 -0.42 6.34
C THR A 5 7.38 -1.14 7.20
N LEU A 6 6.73 -2.13 6.59
CA LEU A 6 5.79 -3.05 7.23
C LEU A 6 6.07 -4.48 6.75
N LYS A 7 5.64 -5.46 7.55
CA LYS A 7 5.56 -6.86 7.15
C LYS A 7 4.13 -7.33 7.29
N TYR A 8 3.62 -8.03 6.28
CA TYR A 8 2.27 -8.58 6.29
C TYR A 8 2.28 -10.01 5.80
N LYS A 9 1.91 -10.95 6.68
CA LYS A 9 1.85 -12.37 6.35
C LYS A 9 0.54 -12.67 5.63
N THR A 10 0.62 -12.96 4.34
CA THR A 10 -0.54 -13.22 3.48
C THR A 10 -0.14 -14.05 2.28
N LYS A 11 -1.14 -14.47 1.50
CA LYS A 11 -0.94 -15.18 0.23
C LYS A 11 -0.25 -14.27 -0.78
N CYS A 12 0.89 -14.70 -1.30
CA CYS A 12 1.61 -13.95 -2.33
C CYS A 12 0.80 -13.90 -3.63
N TYR A 13 0.69 -12.71 -4.25
CA TYR A 13 0.03 -12.57 -5.56
C TYR A 13 0.73 -13.31 -6.70
N ASN A 14 2.02 -13.63 -6.55
CA ASN A 14 2.80 -14.37 -7.54
C ASN A 14 2.78 -15.88 -7.28
N CYS A 15 3.42 -16.36 -6.20
CA CYS A 15 3.57 -17.79 -5.97
C CYS A 15 2.38 -18.45 -5.25
N GLY A 16 1.44 -17.68 -4.70
CA GLY A 16 0.29 -18.23 -3.97
C GLY A 16 0.61 -18.82 -2.60
N GLU A 17 1.86 -18.79 -2.15
CA GLU A 17 2.24 -19.24 -0.80
C GLU A 17 1.96 -18.17 0.26
N VAL A 18 1.63 -18.60 1.47
CA VAL A 18 1.48 -17.70 2.63
C VAL A 18 2.86 -17.36 3.17
N ALA A 19 3.29 -16.13 2.96
CA ALA A 19 4.62 -15.65 3.33
C ALA A 19 4.59 -14.18 3.73
N ASP A 20 5.62 -13.72 4.44
CA ASP A 20 5.77 -12.29 4.74
C ASP A 20 5.92 -11.50 3.44
N GLN A 21 5.05 -10.52 3.26
CA GLN A 21 5.15 -9.49 2.23
C GLN A 21 5.77 -8.26 2.89
N ILE A 22 6.98 -7.93 2.46
CA ILE A 22 7.74 -6.76 2.94
C ILE A 22 7.27 -5.56 2.13
N ILE A 23 6.59 -4.63 2.80
CA ILE A 23 5.99 -3.44 2.19
C ILE A 23 6.87 -2.25 2.53
N GLU A 24 7.36 -1.55 1.52
CA GLU A 24 8.12 -0.32 1.67
C GLU A 24 7.39 0.83 0.96
N ILE A 25 7.11 1.92 1.68
CA ILE A 25 6.39 3.07 1.16
C ILE A 25 7.29 4.30 1.26
N TYR A 26 7.61 4.88 0.11
CA TYR A 26 8.37 6.11 -0.05
C TYR A 26 7.41 7.25 -0.42
N PRO A 27 7.86 8.52 -0.45
CA PRO A 27 7.01 9.63 -0.88
C PRO A 27 6.46 9.49 -2.30
N ASN A 28 7.26 8.97 -3.24
CA ASN A 28 6.94 8.91 -4.68
C ASN A 28 6.74 7.49 -5.24
N GLN A 29 7.01 6.45 -4.46
CA GLN A 29 6.91 5.05 -4.89
C GLN A 29 6.66 4.11 -3.71
N ALA A 30 6.27 2.88 -4.00
CA ALA A 30 6.17 1.82 -3.01
C ALA A 30 6.56 0.47 -3.61
N PHE A 31 7.00 -0.45 -2.76
CA PHE A 31 7.38 -1.80 -3.14
C PHE A 31 6.70 -2.82 -2.22
N VAL A 32 6.37 -3.98 -2.78
CA VAL A 32 5.87 -5.14 -2.03
C VAL A 32 6.66 -6.35 -2.47
N LYS A 33 7.53 -6.86 -1.60
CA LYS A 33 8.40 -8.02 -1.88
C LYS A 33 7.96 -9.24 -1.09
N CYS A 34 7.77 -10.36 -1.78
CA CYS A 34 7.52 -11.65 -1.14
C CYS A 34 8.81 -12.22 -0.57
N SER A 35 8.79 -12.59 0.72
CA SER A 35 9.91 -13.26 1.38
C SER A 35 10.16 -14.69 0.90
N ASN A 36 9.15 -15.34 0.29
CA ASN A 36 9.25 -16.72 -0.18
C ASN A 36 9.80 -16.84 -1.61
N CYS A 37 9.17 -16.19 -2.59
CA CYS A 37 9.58 -16.29 -4.00
C CYS A 37 10.38 -15.09 -4.53
N GLY A 38 10.69 -14.10 -3.69
CA GLY A 38 11.43 -12.91 -4.09
C GLY A 38 10.67 -11.93 -5.00
N ALA A 39 9.50 -12.31 -5.53
CA ALA A 39 8.72 -11.47 -6.42
C ALA A 39 8.41 -10.11 -5.78
N THR A 40 8.63 -9.04 -6.53
CA THR A 40 8.51 -7.65 -6.08
C THR A 40 7.56 -6.87 -6.97
N ARG A 41 6.45 -6.36 -6.41
CA ARG A 41 5.55 -5.41 -7.08
C ARG A 41 6.05 -3.99 -6.85
N TYR A 42 6.12 -3.22 -7.92
CA TYR A 42 6.52 -1.82 -7.92
C TYR A 42 5.31 -0.94 -8.18
N TYR A 43 5.18 0.12 -7.38
CA TYR A 43 4.08 1.08 -7.48
C TYR A 43 4.64 2.49 -7.55
N ILE A 44 4.11 3.32 -8.44
CA ILE A 44 4.54 4.71 -8.63
C ILE A 44 3.41 5.65 -8.24
N LEU A 45 3.76 6.73 -7.53
CA LEU A 45 2.80 7.74 -7.12
C LEU A 45 2.12 8.34 -8.36
N LYS A 46 0.79 8.25 -8.39
CA LYS A 46 -0.03 8.75 -9.50
C LYS A 46 -0.84 9.97 -9.13
N LYS A 47 -1.35 10.03 -7.89
CA LYS A 47 -2.20 11.14 -7.45
C LYS A 47 -2.05 11.39 -5.94
N VAL A 48 -2.16 12.65 -5.56
CA VAL A 48 -2.23 13.12 -4.16
C VAL A 48 -3.41 14.05 -4.02
N TRP A 49 -4.20 13.90 -2.95
CA TRP A 49 -5.34 14.77 -2.64
C TRP A 49 -5.70 14.67 -1.15
N VAL A 50 -6.60 15.54 -0.69
CA VAL A 50 -7.26 15.39 0.62
C VAL A 50 -8.62 14.75 0.37
N ASP A 51 -8.81 13.57 0.92
CA ASP A 51 -10.00 12.74 0.71
C ASP A 51 -11.13 13.10 1.67
N SER A 52 -12.26 13.54 1.10
CA SER A 52 -13.54 13.76 1.79
C SER A 52 -14.48 12.56 1.73
N ASP A 53 -14.25 11.62 0.80
CA ASP A 53 -15.27 10.67 0.35
C ASP A 53 -15.04 9.24 0.88
N ASN A 54 -14.10 9.06 1.80
CA ASN A 54 -13.71 7.76 2.35
C ASN A 54 -13.29 6.76 1.26
N ILE A 55 -12.33 7.16 0.43
CA ILE A 55 -11.85 6.38 -0.71
C ILE A 55 -11.41 4.96 -0.32
N ILE A 56 -10.89 4.76 0.90
CA ILE A 56 -10.45 3.44 1.38
C ILE A 56 -11.62 2.45 1.39
N GLU A 57 -12.77 2.84 1.93
CA GLU A 57 -13.94 1.97 2.00
C GLU A 57 -14.56 1.72 0.61
N ILE A 58 -14.57 2.75 -0.25
CA ILE A 58 -15.04 2.62 -1.63
C ILE A 58 -14.20 1.59 -2.41
N GLU A 59 -12.88 1.73 -2.38
CA GLU A 59 -11.97 0.87 -3.14
C GLU A 59 -11.88 -0.54 -2.56
N LYS A 60 -11.95 -0.68 -1.23
CA LYS A 60 -11.96 -1.98 -0.55
C LYS A 60 -13.13 -2.87 -0.99
N ASN A 61 -14.29 -2.27 -1.28
CA ASN A 61 -15.51 -2.98 -1.68
C ASN A 61 -15.59 -3.28 -3.18
N LYS A 62 -14.64 -2.81 -3.99
CA LYS A 62 -14.58 -3.17 -5.42
C LYS A 62 -14.14 -4.62 -5.58
N LYS A 63 -14.80 -5.34 -6.49
CA LYS A 63 -14.41 -6.70 -6.88
C LYS A 63 -13.12 -6.65 -7.69
N GLY A 64 -12.05 -7.19 -7.11
CA GLY A 64 -10.77 -7.43 -7.78
C GLY A 64 -10.56 -8.91 -8.11
N LYS A 65 -9.48 -9.20 -8.87
CA LYS A 65 -9.06 -10.59 -9.13
C LYS A 65 -8.51 -11.28 -7.88
N TYR A 66 -7.96 -10.50 -6.97
CA TYR A 66 -7.34 -10.97 -5.74
C TYR A 66 -7.86 -10.19 -4.54
N ASP A 67 -7.70 -10.77 -3.35
CA ASP A 67 -8.09 -10.12 -2.11
C ASP A 67 -7.30 -8.82 -1.88
N ASN A 68 -8.02 -7.82 -1.38
CA ASN A 68 -7.45 -6.58 -0.93
C ASN A 68 -6.71 -6.78 0.40
N TRP A 69 -5.56 -6.14 0.56
CA TRP A 69 -4.85 -6.12 1.83
C TRP A 69 -5.12 -4.77 2.50
N VAL A 70 -5.73 -4.85 3.68
CA VAL A 70 -6.07 -3.68 4.50
C VAL A 70 -5.12 -3.67 5.70
N LEU A 71 -4.28 -2.65 5.78
CA LEU A 71 -3.29 -2.47 6.84
C LEU A 71 -3.39 -1.07 7.41
N GLU A 72 -2.73 -0.86 8.54
CA GLU A 72 -2.58 0.46 9.14
C GLU A 72 -1.16 0.66 9.68
N LYS A 73 -0.74 1.92 9.80
CA LYS A 73 0.51 2.30 10.44
C LYS A 73 0.37 3.63 11.15
N ASP A 74 0.77 3.68 12.42
CA ASP A 74 0.92 4.94 13.15
C ASP A 74 2.24 5.61 12.78
N VAL A 75 2.14 6.81 12.22
CA VAL A 75 3.27 7.63 11.76
C VAL A 75 2.86 9.10 11.70
N GLU A 76 3.85 9.98 11.67
CA GLU A 76 3.63 11.38 11.39
C GLU A 76 3.13 11.58 9.94
N CYS A 77 2.01 12.28 9.80
CA CYS A 77 1.44 12.59 8.49
C CYS A 77 2.25 13.68 7.79
N TYR A 78 2.69 13.40 6.56
CA TYR A 78 3.42 14.37 5.73
C TYR A 78 2.68 15.68 5.42
N ASN A 79 1.36 15.69 5.54
CA ASN A 79 0.54 16.87 5.25
C ASN A 79 0.20 17.68 6.50
N CYS A 80 -0.23 17.02 7.59
CA CYS A 80 -0.70 17.73 8.78
C CYS A 80 0.26 17.68 9.98
N GLY A 81 1.38 16.97 9.89
CA GLY A 81 2.37 16.83 10.96
C GLY A 81 1.90 16.08 12.21
N LYS A 82 0.65 15.58 12.23
CA LYS A 82 0.15 14.82 13.38
C LYS A 82 0.58 13.37 13.29
N TYR A 83 1.01 12.82 14.42
CA TYR A 83 1.18 11.37 14.60
C TYR A 83 -0.21 10.74 14.71
N ALA A 84 -0.63 10.01 13.67
CA ALA A 84 -1.96 9.44 13.58
C ALA A 84 -1.96 8.18 12.69
N PRO A 85 -2.95 7.27 12.85
CA PRO A 85 -3.06 6.11 11.99
C PRO A 85 -3.21 6.51 10.52
N GLN A 86 -2.45 5.83 9.67
CA GLN A 86 -2.57 5.88 8.23
C GLN A 86 -3.15 4.56 7.74
N ASP A 87 -4.28 4.62 7.04
CA ASP A 87 -4.83 3.49 6.31
C ASP A 87 -3.95 3.16 5.11
N ILE A 88 -3.63 1.89 4.92
CA ILE A 88 -2.90 1.39 3.76
C ILE A 88 -3.77 0.30 3.13
N LEU A 89 -4.28 0.57 1.92
CA LEU A 89 -5.04 -0.40 1.14
C LEU A 89 -4.21 -0.80 -0.08
N ILE A 90 -3.90 -2.08 -0.21
CA ILE A 90 -3.23 -2.65 -1.38
C ILE A 90 -4.23 -3.50 -2.14
N THR A 91 -4.39 -3.21 -3.42
CA THR A 91 -5.29 -3.91 -4.33
C THR A 91 -4.50 -4.60 -5.45
N ASP A 92 -5.21 -5.26 -6.36
CA ASP A 92 -4.64 -5.77 -7.61
C ASP A 92 -4.11 -4.65 -8.53
N SER A 93 -4.67 -3.44 -8.43
CA SER A 93 -4.43 -2.31 -9.34
C SER A 93 -3.60 -1.18 -8.75
N GLY A 94 -3.46 -1.10 -7.43
CA GLY A 94 -2.63 -0.06 -6.81
C GLY A 94 -2.56 -0.12 -5.29
N MET A 95 -2.08 0.97 -4.70
CA MET A 95 -1.97 1.16 -3.26
C MET A 95 -2.48 2.55 -2.89
N TYR A 96 -3.34 2.62 -1.88
CA TYR A 96 -3.82 3.85 -1.28
C TYR A 96 -3.21 3.99 0.11
N VAL A 97 -2.75 5.19 0.44
CA VAL A 97 -2.26 5.54 1.78
C VAL A 97 -2.98 6.80 2.23
N ARG A 98 -3.82 6.72 3.27
CA ARG A 98 -4.67 7.82 3.74
C ARG A 98 -4.46 8.11 5.21
N CYS A 99 -4.24 9.38 5.54
CA CYS A 99 -4.22 9.82 6.94
C CYS A 99 -5.63 9.88 7.52
N ARG A 100 -5.90 9.17 8.61
CA ARG A 100 -7.20 9.23 9.29
C ARG A 100 -7.51 10.60 9.91
N ASN A 101 -6.49 11.38 10.27
CA ASN A 101 -6.69 12.70 10.88
C ASN A 101 -7.07 13.80 9.88
N CYS A 102 -6.44 13.86 8.70
CA CYS A 102 -6.63 14.97 7.76
C CYS A 102 -7.09 14.55 6.36
N GLY A 103 -7.30 13.25 6.10
CA GLY A 103 -7.72 12.74 4.80
C GLY A 103 -6.63 12.78 3.72
N PHE A 104 -5.43 13.29 4.00
CA PHE A 104 -4.33 13.32 3.03
C PHE A 104 -4.06 11.92 2.48
N THR A 105 -4.27 11.77 1.17
CA THR A 105 -4.28 10.50 0.48
C THR A 105 -3.27 10.51 -0.65
N ARG A 106 -2.49 9.44 -0.73
CA ARG A 106 -1.56 9.14 -1.82
C ARG A 106 -2.00 7.86 -2.49
N TYR A 107 -2.18 7.92 -3.81
CA TYR A 107 -2.45 6.76 -4.63
C TYR A 107 -1.23 6.42 -5.48
N TYR A 108 -0.75 5.19 -5.33
CA TYR A 108 0.30 4.60 -6.13
C TYR A 108 -0.31 3.58 -7.09
N THR A 109 -0.10 3.77 -8.38
CA THR A 109 -0.58 2.82 -9.39
C THR A 109 0.44 1.69 -9.53
N PHE A 110 -0.05 0.47 -9.76
CA PHE A 110 0.84 -0.63 -10.13
C PHE A 110 1.62 -0.28 -11.40
N HIS A 111 2.93 -0.49 -11.38
CA HIS A 111 3.82 -0.19 -12.51
C HIS A 111 4.36 -1.46 -13.16
N MET A 112 5.03 -2.30 -12.38
CA MET A 112 5.61 -3.55 -12.86
C MET A 112 5.75 -4.58 -11.73
N MET A 113 5.97 -5.84 -12.10
CA MET A 113 6.37 -6.89 -11.17
C MET A 113 7.67 -7.51 -11.67
N ASP A 114 8.65 -7.60 -10.78
CA ASP A 114 9.83 -8.42 -10.96
C ASP A 114 9.56 -9.79 -10.33
N VAL A 115 9.73 -10.85 -11.12
CA VAL A 115 9.52 -12.23 -10.67
C VAL A 115 10.92 -12.76 -10.35
N GLY A 116 11.32 -12.63 -9.08
CA GLY A 116 12.66 -12.98 -8.61
C GLY A 116 13.16 -14.31 -9.19
N HIS A 117 14.41 -14.30 -9.66
CA HIS A 117 15.11 -15.50 -10.13
C HIS A 117 15.56 -16.38 -8.96
#